data_AF-A0A139D358-F1
#
_entry.id   AF-A0A139D358-F1
#
_cell.length_a   1.000
_cell.length_b   1.000
_cell.length_c   1.000
_cell.angle_alpha   90.00
_cell.angle_beta   90.00
_cell.angle_gamma   90.00
#
_symmetry.space_group_name_H-M   'P 1'
#
loop_
_entity.id
_entity.type
_entity.pdbx_description
1 polymer ?
#
loop_
_entity_poly.entity_id
_entity_poly.type
_entity_poly.pdbx_seq_one_letter_code
_entity_poly.pdbx_strand_id
1 'polypeptide(L)'
;MELLKPNVWQDLFLKNGPIYTKPKDEAPTAYKNGVNAKNVLAANGCSIKGEVKNSVLFRGVKVHPGATIKNSIIMQKSVIGANAYLENVILDKGVQITADKSLKGDTNLPMIISKNTIV
;
A
#
# COMPACT_ATOMS: atom_id res chain seq x y z
N MET A 1 13.23 -0.86 -0.68
CA MET A 1 11.96 -1.57 -0.97
C MET A 1 12.23 -2.83 -1.80
N GLU A 2 12.90 -3.82 -1.20
CA GLU A 2 13.46 -4.96 -1.93
C GLU A 2 12.45 -6.08 -2.21
N LEU A 3 11.42 -6.22 -1.37
CA LEU A 3 10.40 -7.26 -1.48
C LEU A 3 9.57 -7.19 -2.79
N LEU A 4 9.66 -6.08 -3.54
CA LEU A 4 9.05 -5.97 -4.87
C LEU A 4 9.84 -6.73 -5.95
N LYS A 5 11.10 -7.09 -5.70
CA LYS A 5 11.92 -7.85 -6.64
C LYS A 5 11.50 -9.34 -6.60
N PRO A 6 11.18 -9.97 -7.76
CA PRO A 6 10.74 -11.37 -7.82
C PRO A 6 11.62 -12.37 -7.09
N ASN A 7 12.94 -12.28 -7.30
CA ASN A 7 13.90 -13.17 -6.68
C ASN A 7 13.89 -13.09 -5.14
N VAL A 8 13.61 -11.91 -4.57
CA VAL A 8 13.61 -11.69 -3.11
C VAL A 8 12.38 -12.31 -2.46
N TRP A 9 11.17 -12.04 -2.97
CA TRP A 9 9.96 -12.60 -2.35
C TRP A 9 9.79 -14.10 -2.63
N GLN A 10 10.30 -14.61 -3.76
CA GLN A 10 10.33 -16.06 -4.03
C GLN A 10 11.26 -16.79 -3.06
N ASP A 11 12.43 -16.22 -2.77
CA ASP A 11 13.36 -16.77 -1.79
C ASP A 11 12.74 -16.79 -0.38
N LEU A 12 12.11 -15.68 0.01
CA LEU A 12 11.47 -15.54 1.32
C LEU A 12 10.26 -16.47 1.52
N PHE A 13 9.35 -16.56 0.54
CA PHE A 13 8.06 -17.23 0.74
C PHE A 13 7.98 -18.65 0.17
N LEU A 14 8.86 -19.03 -0.77
CA LEU A 14 8.72 -20.31 -1.48
C LEU A 14 9.89 -21.28 -1.26
N LYS A 15 11.13 -20.78 -1.08
CA LYS A 15 12.32 -21.66 -1.04
C LYS A 15 12.66 -22.20 0.34
N ASN A 16 12.47 -21.40 1.39
CA ASN A 16 12.95 -21.70 2.74
C ASN A 16 11.87 -22.30 3.67
N GLY A 17 10.80 -22.87 3.10
CA GLY A 17 9.64 -23.38 3.84
C GLY A 17 8.58 -22.31 4.15
N PRO A 18 7.39 -22.71 4.64
CA PRO A 18 6.27 -21.80 4.85
C PRO A 18 6.48 -20.88 6.07
N ILE A 19 6.13 -19.59 5.90
CA ILE A 19 6.07 -18.62 7.00
C ILE A 19 4.63 -18.56 7.54
N TYR A 20 4.44 -18.99 8.79
CA TYR A 20 3.12 -18.98 9.43
C TYR A 20 2.78 -17.61 10.02
N THR A 21 1.51 -17.22 9.88
CA THR A 21 0.95 -16.00 10.47
C THR A 21 -0.52 -16.22 10.80
N LYS A 22 -1.16 -15.27 11.48
CA LYS A 22 -2.60 -15.32 11.79
C LYS A 22 -3.42 -15.16 10.50
N PRO A 23 -4.19 -16.17 10.06
CA PRO A 23 -5.04 -16.04 8.88
C PRO A 23 -6.16 -15.03 9.14
N LYS A 24 -6.62 -14.37 8.08
CA LYS A 24 -7.77 -13.45 8.11
C LYS A 24 -8.48 -13.50 6.76
N ASP A 25 -9.77 -13.73 6.72
CA ASP A 25 -10.49 -13.77 5.46
C ASP A 25 -10.86 -12.37 4.97
N GLU A 26 -10.53 -12.07 3.71
CA GLU A 26 -10.86 -10.83 3.01
C GLU A 26 -11.03 -11.19 1.51
N ALA A 27 -11.87 -10.44 0.80
CA ALA A 27 -12.05 -10.60 -0.64
C ALA A 27 -10.73 -10.42 -1.42
N PRO A 28 -10.58 -10.95 -2.63
CA PRO A 28 -9.44 -10.66 -3.49
C PRO A 28 -9.26 -9.15 -3.73
N THR A 29 -8.02 -8.74 -4.02
CA THR A 29 -7.74 -7.34 -4.39
C THR A 29 -8.49 -6.95 -5.65
N ALA A 30 -9.27 -5.88 -5.57
CA ALA A 30 -10.03 -5.34 -6.68
C ALA A 30 -9.31 -4.15 -7.32
N TYR A 31 -8.89 -4.32 -8.57
CA TYR A 31 -8.43 -3.25 -9.45
C TYR A 31 -9.62 -2.75 -10.28
N LYS A 32 -9.98 -1.47 -10.17
CA LYS A 32 -11.12 -0.90 -10.94
C LYS A 32 -10.67 -0.38 -12.31
N ASN A 33 -11.63 -0.06 -13.19
CA ASN A 33 -11.33 0.38 -14.56
C ASN A 33 -10.49 1.67 -14.55
N GLY A 34 -9.49 1.73 -15.43
CA GLY A 34 -8.62 2.90 -15.58
C GLY A 34 -7.51 3.04 -14.54
N VAL A 35 -7.32 2.05 -13.65
CA VAL A 35 -6.23 2.09 -12.67
C VAL A 35 -4.88 1.77 -13.29
N ASN A 36 -3.83 2.41 -12.78
CA ASN A 36 -2.45 2.15 -13.14
C ASN A 36 -1.71 1.62 -11.91
N ALA A 37 -1.58 0.29 -11.82
CA ALA A 37 -0.83 -0.38 -10.76
C ALA A 37 0.42 -1.04 -11.36
N LYS A 38 1.61 -0.53 -11.04
CA LYS A 38 2.89 -1.04 -11.57
C LYS A 38 3.87 -1.35 -10.46
N ASN A 39 4.39 -2.57 -10.45
CA ASN A 39 5.36 -3.03 -9.45
C ASN A 39 4.80 -2.87 -8.01
N VAL A 40 3.66 -3.53 -7.75
CA VAL A 40 2.90 -3.41 -6.50
C VAL A 40 2.76 -4.79 -5.87
N LEU A 41 3.03 -4.88 -4.57
CA LEU A 41 2.70 -6.04 -3.76
C LEU A 41 1.47 -5.70 -2.90
N ALA A 42 0.30 -6.16 -3.32
CA ALA A 42 -0.97 -5.87 -2.65
C ALA A 42 -1.55 -7.13 -1.99
N ALA A 43 -1.84 -7.05 -0.69
CA ALA A 43 -2.58 -8.09 0.03
C ALA A 43 -4.08 -8.01 -0.28
N ASN A 44 -4.82 -9.07 0.02
CA ASN A 44 -6.27 -9.14 -0.15
C ASN A 44 -7.05 -8.08 0.65
N GLY A 45 -8.29 -7.84 0.25
CA GLY A 45 -9.17 -6.78 0.77
C GLY A 45 -8.87 -5.40 0.20
N CYS A 46 -7.83 -5.25 -0.64
CA CYS A 46 -7.51 -3.98 -1.25
C CYS A 46 -8.55 -3.59 -2.31
N SER A 47 -8.93 -2.31 -2.33
CA SER A 47 -9.74 -1.70 -3.39
C SER A 47 -8.98 -0.54 -3.99
N ILE A 48 -8.53 -0.71 -5.23
CA ILE A 48 -7.66 0.26 -5.91
C ILE A 48 -8.46 0.93 -7.01
N LYS A 49 -8.58 2.26 -6.92
CA LYS A 49 -9.24 3.15 -7.89
C LYS A 49 -8.34 4.29 -8.39
N GLY A 50 -7.07 4.33 -7.96
CA GLY A 50 -6.09 5.34 -8.33
C GLY A 50 -4.82 4.73 -8.91
N GLU A 51 -3.73 5.50 -8.89
CA GLU A 51 -2.41 5.07 -9.34
C GLU A 51 -1.55 4.56 -8.18
N VAL A 52 -0.91 3.40 -8.36
CA VAL A 52 0.00 2.83 -7.38
C VAL A 52 1.26 2.33 -8.08
N LYS A 53 2.42 2.86 -7.71
CA LYS A 53 3.69 2.48 -8.32
C LYS A 53 4.75 2.19 -7.28
N ASN A 54 5.50 1.10 -7.46
CA ASN A 54 6.60 0.71 -6.59
C ASN A 54 6.16 0.78 -5.12
N SER A 55 5.13 0.04 -4.71
CA SER A 55 4.57 0.20 -3.36
C SER A 55 4.04 -1.11 -2.81
N VAL A 56 3.94 -1.18 -1.48
CA VAL A 56 3.39 -2.34 -0.76
C VAL A 56 2.10 -1.92 -0.09
N LEU A 57 1.00 -2.61 -0.39
CA LEU A 57 -0.31 -2.38 0.19
C LEU A 57 -0.73 -3.57 1.05
N PHE A 58 -0.98 -3.31 2.33
CA PHE A 58 -1.46 -4.33 3.26
C PHE A 58 -2.98 -4.52 3.16
N ARG A 59 -3.49 -5.49 3.92
CA ARG A 59 -4.88 -5.93 3.85
C ARG A 59 -5.88 -4.78 4.04
N GLY A 60 -6.93 -4.77 3.24
CA GLY A 60 -8.04 -3.82 3.40
C GLY A 60 -7.72 -2.36 3.05
N VAL A 61 -6.61 -2.09 2.34
CA VAL A 61 -6.28 -0.72 1.92
C VAL A 61 -7.24 -0.24 0.83
N LYS A 62 -7.77 0.98 1.00
CA LYS A 62 -8.67 1.61 0.04
C LYS A 62 -7.97 2.80 -0.61
N VAL A 63 -7.85 2.76 -1.94
CA VAL A 63 -7.28 3.85 -2.74
C VAL A 63 -8.39 4.45 -3.58
N HIS A 64 -8.76 5.70 -3.30
CA HIS A 64 -9.84 6.39 -3.99
C HIS A 64 -9.41 6.95 -5.37
N PRO A 65 -10.37 7.34 -6.23
CA PRO A 65 -10.08 7.89 -7.56
C PRO A 65 -9.13 9.09 -7.51
N GLY A 66 -8.24 9.19 -8.50
CA GLY A 66 -7.26 10.28 -8.61
C GLY A 66 -6.09 10.19 -7.62
N ALA A 67 -6.17 9.34 -6.59
CA ALA A 67 -5.09 9.17 -5.64
C ALA A 67 -3.85 8.57 -6.29
N THR A 68 -2.67 9.01 -5.88
CA THR A 68 -1.36 8.55 -6.37
C THR A 68 -0.52 8.07 -5.20
N ILE A 69 0.00 6.85 -5.26
CA ILE A 69 0.89 6.26 -4.26
C ILE A 69 2.18 5.82 -4.94
N LYS A 70 3.32 6.36 -4.50
CA LYS A 70 4.64 6.10 -5.06
C LYS A 70 5.64 5.75 -3.96
N ASN A 71 6.44 4.71 -4.18
CA ASN A 71 7.57 4.37 -3.30
C ASN A 71 7.18 4.26 -1.82
N SER A 72 5.99 3.72 -1.52
CA SER A 72 5.37 3.83 -0.21
C SER A 72 4.92 2.48 0.35
N ILE A 73 4.79 2.41 1.66
CA ILE A 73 4.29 1.24 2.40
C ILE A 73 3.01 1.65 3.13
N ILE A 74 1.89 1.03 2.79
CA ILE A 74 0.58 1.38 3.34
C ILE A 74 0.05 0.21 4.18
N MET A 75 0.06 0.37 5.51
CA MET A 75 -0.37 -0.68 6.44
C MET A 75 -1.89 -0.87 6.48
N GLN A 76 -2.33 -1.93 7.17
CA GLN A 76 -3.68 -2.48 7.09
C GLN A 76 -4.77 -1.44 7.33
N LYS A 77 -5.89 -1.57 6.59
CA LYS A 77 -7.11 -0.78 6.75
C LYS A 77 -6.94 0.73 6.59
N SER A 78 -5.85 1.17 5.95
CA SER A 78 -5.65 2.58 5.63
C SER A 78 -6.52 3.02 4.45
N VAL A 79 -6.95 4.27 4.47
CA VAL A 79 -7.79 4.87 3.42
C VAL A 79 -7.07 6.05 2.82
N ILE A 80 -6.86 6.02 1.51
CA ILE A 80 -6.24 7.10 0.75
C ILE A 80 -7.34 7.82 -0.01
N GLY A 81 -7.64 9.05 0.40
CA GLY A 81 -8.69 9.91 -0.14
C GLY A 81 -8.49 10.26 -1.61
N ALA A 82 -9.55 10.79 -2.23
CA ALA A 82 -9.52 11.15 -3.64
C ALA A 82 -8.44 12.21 -3.92
N ASN A 83 -7.77 12.11 -5.06
CA ASN A 83 -6.68 12.99 -5.50
C ASN A 83 -5.49 13.13 -4.54
N ALA A 84 -5.44 12.35 -3.46
CA ALA A 84 -4.34 12.43 -2.51
C ALA A 84 -3.03 11.94 -3.15
N TYR A 85 -1.91 12.58 -2.82
CA TYR A 85 -0.59 12.25 -3.34
C TYR A 85 0.32 11.77 -2.22
N LEU A 86 0.80 10.53 -2.30
CA LEU A 86 1.73 9.93 -1.35
C LEU A 86 3.02 9.51 -2.06
N GLU A 87 4.16 10.03 -1.61
CA GLU A 87 5.48 9.64 -2.11
C GLU A 87 6.50 9.46 -0.99
N ASN A 88 7.17 8.30 -0.95
CA ASN A 88 8.13 7.95 0.11
C ASN A 88 7.50 8.02 1.51
N VAL A 89 6.30 7.45 1.67
CA VAL A 89 5.53 7.49 2.91
C VAL A 89 5.35 6.07 3.47
N ILE A 90 5.36 5.96 4.80
CA ILE A 90 4.94 4.78 5.54
C ILE A 90 3.72 5.15 6.38
N LEU A 91 2.56 4.59 6.04
CA LEU A 91 1.36 4.71 6.86
C LEU A 91 1.25 3.50 7.76
N ASP A 92 1.08 3.71 9.07
CA ASP A 92 0.72 2.65 10.00
C ASP A 92 -0.79 2.32 9.91
N LYS A 93 -1.26 1.35 10.69
CA LYS A 93 -2.60 0.74 10.58
C LYS A 93 -3.70 1.76 10.80
N GLY A 94 -4.74 1.69 9.97
CA GLY A 94 -5.96 2.48 10.14
C GLY A 94 -5.80 3.97 9.86
N VAL A 95 -4.71 4.39 9.20
CA VAL A 95 -4.50 5.79 8.84
C VAL A 95 -5.46 6.21 7.74
N GLN A 96 -6.00 7.42 7.84
CA GLN A 96 -6.86 8.01 6.81
C GLN A 96 -6.22 9.29 6.29
N ILE A 97 -5.92 9.30 4.99
CA ILE A 97 -5.49 10.50 4.28
C ILE A 97 -6.73 11.10 3.63
N THR A 98 -7.07 12.33 4.00
CA THR A 98 -8.22 13.03 3.44
C THR A 98 -7.97 13.43 1.97
N ALA A 99 -9.04 13.82 1.28
CA ALA A 99 -8.96 14.19 -0.13
C ALA A 99 -7.98 15.36 -0.35
N ASP A 100 -7.34 15.37 -1.52
CA ASP A 100 -6.45 16.44 -2.00
C ASP A 100 -5.20 16.69 -1.14
N LYS A 101 -4.94 15.86 -0.12
CA LYS A 101 -3.73 15.93 0.70
C LYS A 101 -2.52 15.40 -0.05
N SER A 102 -1.38 16.06 0.13
CA SER A 102 -0.09 15.65 -0.41
C SER A 102 0.90 15.41 0.73
N LEU A 103 1.40 14.18 0.84
CA LEU A 103 2.46 13.79 1.76
C LEU A 103 3.65 13.29 0.96
N LYS A 104 4.80 13.92 1.17
CA LYS A 104 6.04 13.59 0.49
C LYS A 104 7.19 13.50 1.48
N GLY A 105 7.70 12.29 1.65
CA GLY A 105 8.94 12.04 2.37
C GLY A 105 10.15 12.00 1.43
N ASP A 106 11.31 11.73 2.01
CA ASP A 106 12.55 11.45 1.28
C ASP A 106 12.80 9.94 1.17
N THR A 107 13.61 9.54 0.20
CA THR A 107 13.98 8.13 0.03
C THR A 107 14.80 7.59 1.21
N ASN A 108 15.64 8.42 1.82
CA ASN A 108 16.44 8.08 2.99
C ASN A 108 15.74 8.41 4.31
N LEU A 109 14.77 9.33 4.27
CA LEU A 109 13.96 9.74 5.41
C LEU A 109 12.47 9.72 5.03
N PRO A 110 11.83 8.54 5.00
CA PRO A 110 10.43 8.44 4.64
C PRO A 110 9.57 9.13 5.70
N MET A 111 8.46 9.72 5.27
CA MET A 111 7.49 10.31 6.19
C MET A 111 6.65 9.19 6.80
N ILE A 112 6.57 9.14 8.13
CA ILE A 112 5.84 8.10 8.86
C ILE A 112 4.60 8.70 9.53
N ILE A 113 3.44 8.10 9.29
CA ILE A 113 2.17 8.49 9.93
C ILE A 113 1.71 7.39 10.90
N SER A 114 1.55 7.76 12.16
CA SER A 114 1.17 6.86 13.26
C SER A 114 -0.23 6.28 13.09
N LYS A 115 -0.45 5.08 13.68
CA LYS A 115 -1.72 4.35 13.59
C LYS A 115 -2.94 5.21 13.93
N ASN A 116 -4.06 4.96 13.25
CA ASN A 116 -5.36 5.61 13.47
C ASN A 116 -5.35 7.13 13.33
N THR A 117 -4.33 7.72 12.71
CA THR A 117 -4.28 9.16 12.45
C THR A 117 -5.14 9.52 11.25
N ILE A 118 -5.77 10.70 11.30
CA ILE A 118 -6.45 11.33 10.18
C ILE A 118 -5.66 12.58 9.80
N VAL A 119 -5.32 12.72 8.51
CA VAL A 119 -4.50 13.81 7.96
C VAL A 119 -5.24 14.58 6.89
#